data_AF-A0A961GXC0-F1
#
_entry.id   AF-A0A961GXC0-F1
#
_cell.length_a   1.000
_cell.length_b   1.000
_cell.length_c   1.000
_cell.angle_alpha   90.00
_cell.angle_beta   90.00
_cell.angle_gamma   90.00
#
_symmetry.space_group_name_H-M   'P 1'
#
loop_
_entity.id
_entity.type
_entity.pdbx_description
1 polymer ?
#
loop_
_entity_poly.entity_id
_entity_poly.type
_entity_poly.pdbx_seq_one_letter_code
_entity_poly.pdbx_strand_id
1 'polypeptide(L)'
;KVPYDIVLELDEINDDFATTDVVLVIGANDTVNPAAAEDPGSPIAGMPVLEVWNARDVIVFKRSMATGYAGVQNPLFFRENTQMLFGDAKDRVDDIIKAL
;
A
#
# COMPACT_ATOMS: atom_id res chain seq x y z
N LYS A 1 8.07 -18.92 -8.61
CA LYS A 1 6.62 -19.09 -8.30
C LYS A 1 6.46 -18.78 -6.82
N VAL A 2 5.43 -18.02 -6.45
CA VAL A 2 5.17 -17.67 -5.04
C VAL A 2 4.47 -18.87 -4.38
N PRO A 3 4.95 -19.36 -3.22
CA PRO A 3 4.25 -20.38 -2.43
C PRO A 3 2.86 -19.90 -1.98
N TYR A 4 1.84 -20.76 -1.99
CA TYR A 4 0.46 -20.36 -1.64
C TYR A 4 0.23 -20.15 -0.15
N ASP A 5 1.02 -20.81 0.69
CA ASP A 5 0.99 -20.75 2.14
C ASP A 5 1.39 -19.38 2.71
N ILE A 6 2.04 -18.54 1.91
CA ILE A 6 2.43 -17.18 2.29
C ILE A 6 1.53 -16.09 1.65
N VAL A 7 0.50 -16.50 0.91
CA VAL A 7 -0.47 -15.60 0.28
C VAL A 7 -1.73 -15.63 1.12
N LEU A 8 -2.10 -14.49 1.67
CA LEU A 8 -3.23 -14.33 2.58
C LEU A 8 -4.27 -13.40 1.97
N GLU A 9 -5.53 -13.66 2.28
CA GLU A 9 -6.64 -12.80 1.88
C GLU A 9 -6.77 -11.57 2.82
N LEU A 10 -7.51 -10.57 2.38
CA LEU A 10 -7.66 -9.29 3.09
C LEU A 10 -8.12 -9.46 4.55
N ASP A 11 -9.14 -10.28 4.76
CA ASP A 11 -9.74 -10.51 6.09
C ASP A 11 -8.81 -11.31 7.02
N GLU A 12 -7.80 -11.98 6.47
CA GLU A 12 -6.86 -12.81 7.23
C GLU A 12 -5.63 -12.02 7.69
N ILE A 13 -5.26 -10.94 6.99
CA ILE A 13 -3.97 -10.25 7.17
C ILE A 13 -4.09 -8.85 7.81
N ASN A 14 -5.28 -8.24 7.83
CA ASN A 14 -5.43 -6.86 8.29
C ASN A 14 -5.03 -6.66 9.76
N ASP A 15 -5.34 -7.63 10.63
CA ASP A 15 -5.01 -7.57 12.06
C ASP A 15 -3.50 -7.65 12.34
N ASP A 16 -2.73 -8.23 11.40
CA ASP A 16 -1.29 -8.41 11.54
C ASP A 16 -0.48 -7.14 11.24
N PHE A 17 -1.06 -6.18 10.50
CA PHE A 17 -0.35 -4.94 10.15
C PHE A 17 0.12 -4.17 11.39
N ALA A 18 -0.65 -4.19 12.48
CA ALA A 18 -0.28 -3.51 13.73
C ALA A 18 1.03 -4.02 14.36
N THR A 19 1.45 -5.25 14.04
CA THR A 19 2.72 -5.83 14.50
C THR A 19 3.77 -5.96 13.39
N THR A 20 3.45 -5.47 12.18
CA THR A 20 4.33 -5.52 11.02
C THR A 20 5.31 -4.35 11.00
N ASP A 21 6.60 -4.66 10.91
CA ASP A 21 7.68 -3.67 10.86
C ASP A 21 7.67 -2.84 9.57
N VAL A 22 7.50 -3.47 8.42
CA VAL A 22 7.59 -2.81 7.10
C VAL A 22 6.58 -3.42 6.14
N VAL A 23 5.82 -2.59 5.45
CA VAL A 23 4.94 -2.98 4.34
C VAL A 23 5.44 -2.38 3.03
N LEU A 24 5.60 -3.24 2.01
CA LEU A 24 5.95 -2.83 0.65
C LEU A 24 4.68 -2.82 -0.22
N VAL A 25 4.20 -1.63 -0.56
CA VAL A 25 3.05 -1.46 -1.47
C VAL A 25 3.55 -1.31 -2.89
N ILE A 26 3.42 -2.38 -3.69
CA ILE A 26 3.94 -2.41 -5.06
C ILE A 26 2.83 -2.18 -6.07
N GLY A 27 2.77 -0.97 -6.64
CA GLY A 27 1.85 -0.64 -7.74
C GLY A 27 0.36 -0.55 -7.35
N ALA A 28 0.01 -0.79 -6.08
CA ALA A 28 -1.34 -0.60 -5.57
C ALA A 28 -1.60 0.87 -5.18
N ASN A 29 -2.86 1.29 -5.25
CA ASN A 29 -3.28 2.63 -4.86
C ASN A 29 -4.64 2.61 -4.17
N ASP A 30 -5.72 2.32 -4.91
CA ASP A 30 -7.07 2.41 -4.37
C ASP A 30 -7.34 1.35 -3.28
N THR A 31 -6.75 0.16 -3.40
CA THR A 31 -6.89 -0.95 -2.44
C THR A 31 -6.16 -0.75 -1.12
N VAL A 32 -5.36 0.31 -1.00
CA VAL A 32 -4.64 0.69 0.23
C VAL A 32 -5.00 2.13 0.66
N ASN A 33 -6.10 2.67 0.14
CA ASN A 33 -6.47 4.07 0.34
C ASN A 33 -7.29 4.24 1.63
N PRO A 34 -6.78 4.95 2.66
CA PRO A 34 -7.50 5.16 3.92
C PRO A 34 -8.84 5.88 3.75
N ALA A 35 -9.01 6.65 2.66
CA ALA A 35 -10.27 7.35 2.39
C ALA A 35 -11.46 6.40 2.21
N ALA A 36 -11.22 5.11 1.93
CA ALA A 36 -12.29 4.11 1.91
C ALA A 36 -12.90 3.84 3.30
N ALA A 37 -12.09 3.95 4.35
CA ALA A 37 -12.50 3.70 5.74
C ALA A 37 -12.79 5.00 6.52
N GLU A 38 -12.01 6.05 6.27
CA GLU A 38 -11.99 7.27 7.10
C GLU A 38 -12.85 8.42 6.54
N ASP A 39 -13.18 8.41 5.24
CA ASP A 39 -13.93 9.49 4.59
C ASP A 39 -15.26 9.00 3.97
N PRO A 40 -16.41 9.17 4.67
CA PRO A 40 -17.73 8.81 4.16
C PRO A 40 -18.14 9.55 2.88
N GLY A 41 -17.51 10.68 2.55
CA GLY A 41 -17.78 11.45 1.33
C GLY A 41 -16.97 10.97 0.12
N SER A 42 -16.02 10.07 0.33
CA SER A 42 -15.15 9.55 -0.72
C SER A 42 -15.92 8.62 -1.68
N PRO A 43 -15.64 8.68 -3.00
CA PRO A 43 -16.18 7.73 -3.99
C PRO A 43 -15.89 6.25 -3.68
N ILE A 44 -14.89 5.97 -2.85
CA ILE A 44 -14.49 4.62 -2.44
C ILE A 44 -14.90 4.27 -1.00
N ALA A 45 -15.74 5.08 -0.36
CA ALA A 45 -16.21 4.84 1.00
C ALA A 45 -16.88 3.45 1.13
N GLY A 46 -16.47 2.68 2.13
CA GLY A 46 -16.97 1.33 2.40
C GLY A 46 -16.35 0.22 1.54
N MET A 47 -15.42 0.55 0.63
CA MET A 47 -14.66 -0.46 -0.10
C MET A 47 -13.70 -1.19 0.88
N PRO A 48 -13.66 -2.53 0.89
CA PRO A 48 -12.66 -3.25 1.68
C PRO A 48 -11.26 -2.93 1.13
N VAL A 49 -10.38 -2.49 2.03
CA VAL A 49 -9.00 -2.10 1.73
C VAL A 49 -8.04 -2.76 2.71
N LEU A 50 -6.77 -2.87 2.31
CA LEU A 50 -5.70 -3.28 3.20
C LEU A 50 -5.30 -2.08 4.07
N GLU A 51 -5.39 -2.24 5.38
CA GLU A 51 -5.08 -1.19 6.36
C GLU A 51 -3.57 -1.06 6.61
N VAL A 52 -2.80 -0.97 5.53
CA VAL A 52 -1.33 -0.97 5.56
C VAL A 52 -0.74 0.16 6.40
N TRP A 53 -1.52 1.23 6.62
CA TRP A 53 -1.13 2.36 7.46
C TRP A 53 -0.98 2.02 8.94
N ASN A 54 -1.47 0.87 9.39
CA ASN A 54 -1.29 0.37 10.76
C ASN A 54 0.12 -0.21 11.01
N ALA A 55 0.91 -0.47 9.96
CA ALA A 55 2.29 -0.93 10.08
C ALA A 55 3.26 0.17 10.55
N ARG A 56 4.42 -0.24 11.08
CA ARG A 56 5.43 0.72 11.58
C ARG A 56 5.96 1.61 10.45
N ASP A 57 6.33 1.03 9.31
CA ASP A 57 6.79 1.76 8.12
C ASP A 57 6.10 1.25 6.85
N VAL A 58 5.72 2.15 5.95
CA VAL A 58 5.09 1.83 4.66
C VAL A 58 5.90 2.41 3.52
N ILE A 59 6.28 1.58 2.55
CA ILE A 59 7.03 2.01 1.36
C ILE A 59 6.16 1.79 0.13
N VAL A 60 5.82 2.88 -0.56
CA VAL A 60 4.96 2.84 -1.74
C VAL A 60 5.78 2.97 -3.02
N PHE A 61 5.70 1.96 -3.88
CA PHE A 61 6.37 1.93 -5.18
C PHE A 61 5.42 2.42 -6.26
N LYS A 62 5.69 3.59 -6.82
CA LYS A 62 4.90 4.12 -7.96
C LYS A 62 5.71 5.10 -8.80
N ARG A 63 5.22 5.44 -9.99
CA ARG A 63 5.95 6.32 -10.93
C ARG A 63 5.87 7.82 -10.63
N SER A 64 4.84 8.28 -9.93
CA SER A 64 4.56 9.71 -9.69
C SER A 64 3.56 9.90 -8.54
N MET A 65 3.00 11.08 -8.28
CA MET A 65 1.87 11.26 -7.33
C MET A 65 0.47 11.10 -7.96
N ALA A 66 0.38 10.55 -9.19
CA ALA A 66 -0.89 10.38 -9.88
C ALA A 66 -1.90 9.51 -9.11
N THR A 67 -3.19 9.82 -9.26
CA THR A 67 -4.32 9.10 -8.65
C THR A 67 -4.47 7.69 -9.22
N GLY A 68 -5.23 6.85 -8.51
CA GLY A 68 -5.62 5.52 -8.98
C GLY A 68 -6.78 5.56 -9.97
N TYR A 69 -7.44 4.41 -10.14
CA TYR A 69 -8.58 4.26 -11.03
C TYR A 69 -9.77 5.08 -10.54
N ALA A 70 -9.99 5.13 -9.23
CA ALA A 70 -11.06 5.92 -8.62
C ALA A 70 -10.87 7.43 -8.76
N GLY A 71 -9.71 7.91 -9.25
CA GLY A 71 -9.45 9.33 -9.46
C GLY A 71 -9.33 10.15 -8.18
N VAL A 72 -9.25 9.49 -7.02
CA VAL A 72 -9.12 10.13 -5.71
C VAL A 72 -7.65 10.22 -5.29
N GLN A 73 -7.32 11.27 -4.56
CA GLN A 73 -6.03 11.36 -3.88
C GLN A 73 -5.98 10.34 -2.74
N ASN A 74 -4.81 9.76 -2.52
CA ASN A 74 -4.62 8.77 -1.46
C ASN A 74 -3.92 9.42 -0.26
N PRO A 75 -4.60 9.59 0.90
CA PRO A 75 -4.02 10.16 2.11
C PRO A 75 -2.83 9.37 2.65
N LEU A 76 -2.71 8.07 2.34
CA LEU A 76 -1.59 7.22 2.75
C LEU A 76 -0.24 7.88 2.39
N PHE A 77 -0.14 8.49 1.22
CA PHE A 77 1.13 9.04 0.70
C PHE A 77 1.66 10.25 1.49
N PHE A 78 0.87 10.76 2.44
CA PHE A 78 1.20 11.92 3.26
C PHE A 78 1.34 11.56 4.74
N ARG A 79 1.17 10.29 5.12
CA ARG A 79 1.36 9.85 6.51
C ARG A 79 2.84 9.86 6.87
N GLU A 80 3.15 10.17 8.13
CA GLU A 80 4.53 10.29 8.62
C GLU A 80 5.34 8.99 8.48
N ASN A 81 4.69 7.84 8.65
CA ASN A 81 5.30 6.52 8.49
C ASN A 81 5.36 6.04 7.04
N THR A 82 4.96 6.87 6.06
CA THR A 82 4.90 6.47 4.65
C THR A 82 5.98 7.15 3.84
N GLN A 83 6.69 6.36 3.04
CA GLN A 83 7.78 6.79 2.17
C GLN A 83 7.45 6.44 0.72
N MET A 84 7.69 7.39 -0.19
CA MET A 84 7.43 7.22 -1.61
C MET A 84 8.71 6.81 -2.34
N LEU A 85 8.71 5.62 -2.93
CA LEU A 85 9.80 5.17 -3.80
C LEU A 85 9.40 5.32 -5.26
N PHE A 86 9.86 6.42 -5.87
CA PHE A 86 9.48 6.74 -7.24
C PHE A 86 10.26 5.94 -8.29
N GLY A 87 9.54 5.41 -9.29
CA GLY A 87 10.11 4.73 -10.44
C GLY A 87 9.20 3.65 -11.00
N ASP A 88 9.70 2.92 -12.01
CA ASP A 88 9.11 1.66 -12.40
C ASP A 88 9.25 0.63 -11.26
N ALA A 89 8.18 -0.10 -10.97
CA ALA A 89 8.15 -1.02 -9.83
C ALA A 89 9.19 -2.15 -9.98
N LYS A 90 9.38 -2.67 -11.20
CA LYS A 90 10.34 -3.74 -11.45
C LYS A 90 11.77 -3.24 -11.23
N ASP A 91 12.09 -2.10 -11.84
CA ASP A 91 13.44 -1.53 -11.74
C ASP A 91 13.81 -1.23 -10.27
N ARG A 92 12.87 -0.67 -9.49
CA ARG A 92 13.10 -0.38 -8.07
C ARG A 92 13.30 -1.63 -7.23
N VAL A 93 12.53 -2.69 -7.49
CA VAL A 93 12.71 -3.99 -6.80
C VAL A 93 14.06 -4.62 -7.18
N ASP A 94 14.44 -4.60 -8.46
CA ASP A 94 15.73 -5.12 -8.92
C ASP A 94 16.91 -4.35 -8.31
N ASP A 95 16.80 -3.03 -8.13
CA ASP A 95 17.81 -2.22 -7.45
C ASP A 95 17.96 -2.59 -5.97
N ILE A 96 16.87 -2.85 -5.26
CA ILE A 96 16.89 -3.31 -3.85
C ILE A 96 17.58 -4.67 -3.76
N ILE A 97 17.22 -5.62 -4.62
CA ILE A 97 17.81 -6.97 -4.62
C ILE A 97 19.33 -6.91 -4.84
N LYS A 98 19.82 -5.99 -5.68
CA LYS A 98 21.27 -5.82 -5.91
C LYS A 98 22.02 -5.22 -4.72
N ALA A 99 21.32 -4.49 -3.86
CA ALA A 99 21.90 -3.81 -2.70
C ALA A 99 21.94 -4.69 -1.44
N LEU A 100 21.24 -5.84 -1.45
CA LEU A 100 21.23 -6.87 -0.42
C LEU A 100 22.33 -7.92 -0.66
#